data_AF-A0A2X3JG83-F1
#
_entry.id   AF-A0A2X3JG83-F1
#
_cell.length_a   1.000
_cell.length_b   1.000
_cell.length_c   1.000
_cell.angle_alpha   90.00
_cell.angle_beta   90.00
_cell.angle_gamma   90.00
#
_symmetry.space_group_name_H-M   'P 1'
#
loop_
_entity.id
_entity.type
_entity.pdbx_description
1 polymer ?
#
loop_
_entity_poly.entity_id
_entity_poly.type
_entity_poly.pdbx_seq_one_letter_code
_entity_poly.pdbx_strand_id
1 'polypeptide(L)' 'MAASHAALSGEFNDVLLALNLSPLIHSDKDAEVIAKEMLLAHKAHLPNFAKAIEKLA' A
#
# COMPACT_ATOMS: atom_id res chain seq x y z
N MET A 1 -6.73 3.10 12.05
CA MET A 1 -5.50 3.91 12.25
C MET A 1 -4.38 3.50 11.30
N ALA A 2 -4.15 2.20 11.04
CA ALA A 2 -3.11 1.73 10.12
C ALA A 2 -3.18 2.35 8.71
N ALA A 3 -4.35 2.41 8.09
CA ALA A 3 -4.51 3.03 6.77
C ALA A 3 -4.17 4.54 6.74
N SER A 4 -4.57 5.28 7.77
CA SER A 4 -4.23 6.71 7.90
C SER A 4 -2.73 6.91 8.15
N HIS A 5 -2.10 6.01 8.91
CA HIS A 5 -0.66 6.02 9.12
C HIS A 5 0.09 5.77 7.81
N ALA A 6 -0.30 4.73 7.07
CA ALA A 6 0.26 4.42 5.77
C ALA A 6 0.13 5.58 4.77
N ALA A 7 -1.00 6.28 4.76
CA ALA A 7 -1.22 7.45 3.89
C ALA A 7 -0.30 8.64 4.21
N LEU A 8 0.14 8.76 5.47
CA LEU A 8 1.06 9.80 5.93
C LEU A 8 2.53 9.38 5.78
N SER A 9 2.86 8.12 6.08
CA SER A 9 4.22 7.60 5.98
C SER A 9 4.65 7.40 4.53
N GLY A 10 3.71 7.01 3.67
CA GLY A 10 4.00 6.69 2.26
C GLY A 10 4.77 5.39 2.08
N GLU A 11 4.91 4.57 3.13
CA GLU A 11 5.71 3.34 3.12
C GLU A 11 4.87 2.13 2.73
N PHE A 12 5.44 1.26 1.89
CA PHE A 12 4.74 0.07 1.38
C PHE A 12 4.38 -0.92 2.50
N ASN A 13 5.27 -1.11 3.48
CA ASN A 13 5.03 -2.01 4.60
C ASN A 13 3.83 -1.60 5.45
N ASP A 14 3.59 -0.30 5.60
CA ASP A 14 2.43 0.20 6.36
C ASP A 14 1.12 -0.04 5.59
N VAL A 15 1.17 0.01 4.26
CA VAL A 15 0.03 -0.35 3.39
C VAL A 15 -0.27 -1.84 3.52
N LEU A 16 0.75 -2.70 3.50
CA LEU A 16 0.58 -4.15 3.71
C LEU A 16 -0.02 -4.44 5.08
N LEU A 17 0.48 -3.80 6.14
CA LEU A 17 -0.07 -3.94 7.48
C LEU A 17 -1.54 -3.50 7.52
N ALA A 18 -1.88 -2.38 6.88
CA ALA A 18 -3.25 -1.89 6.81
C ALA A 18 -4.19 -2.84 6.05
N LEU A 19 -3.70 -3.48 4.98
CA LEU A 19 -4.45 -4.46 4.20
C LEU A 19 -4.60 -5.79 4.91
N ASN A 20 -3.55 -6.30 5.56
CA ASN A 20 -3.59 -7.53 6.36
C ASN A 20 -4.50 -7.42 7.59
N LEU A 21 -4.71 -6.21 8.12
CA LEU A 21 -5.69 -5.95 9.17
C LEU A 21 -7.13 -5.88 8.64
N SER A 22 -7.33 -5.81 7.32
CA SER A 22 -8.66 -5.79 6.72
C SER A 22 -9.27 -7.19 6.75
N PRO A 23 -10.52 -7.36 7.21
CA PRO A 23 -11.17 -8.66 7.25
C PRO A 23 -11.48 -9.25 5.86
N LEU A 24 -11.23 -8.49 4.79
CA LEU A 24 -11.45 -8.88 3.40
C LEU A 24 -10.20 -9.46 2.71
N ILE A 25 -9.03 -9.37 3.36
CA ILE A 25 -7.77 -9.87 2.85
C ILE A 25 -7.38 -11.06 3.71
N HIS A 26 -7.39 -12.26 3.12
CA HIS A 26 -7.13 -13.51 3.83
C HIS A 26 -5.75 -14.12 3.52
N SER A 27 -4.98 -13.45 2.67
CA SER A 27 -3.68 -13.92 2.16
C SER A 27 -2.73 -12.73 2.08
N ASP A 28 -1.58 -12.85 2.75
CA ASP A 28 -0.50 -11.86 2.67
C ASP A 28 -0.04 -11.63 1.23
N LYS A 29 -0.08 -12.69 0.42
CA LYS A 29 0.34 -12.68 -0.98
C LYS A 29 -0.63 -11.87 -1.84
N ASP A 30 -1.92 -12.01 -1.57
CA ASP A 30 -2.95 -11.23 -2.27
C ASP A 30 -2.91 -9.77 -1.81
N ALA A 31 -2.64 -9.52 -0.52
CA ALA A 31 -2.42 -8.18 0.02
C ALA A 31 -1.29 -7.47 -0.71
N GLU A 32 -0.16 -8.16 -0.94
CA GLU A 32 1.01 -7.61 -1.60
C GLU A 32 0.75 -7.25 -3.06
N VAL A 33 0.11 -8.16 -3.80
CA VAL A 33 -0.26 -7.93 -5.21
C VAL A 33 -1.22 -6.75 -5.30
N ILE A 34 -2.29 -6.75 -4.49
CA ILE A 34 -3.30 -5.68 -4.50
C ILE A 34 -2.67 -4.34 -4.10
N ALA A 35 -1.82 -4.30 -3.07
CA ALA A 35 -1.13 -3.09 -2.64
C ALA A 35 -0.29 -2.51 -3.79
N LYS A 36 0.52 -3.37 -4.43
CA LYS A 36 1.41 -2.96 -5.51
C LYS A 36 0.61 -2.45 -6.71
N GLU A 37 -0.43 -3.18 -7.14
CA GLU A 37 -1.28 -2.76 -8.25
C GLU A 37 -2.03 -1.47 -7.96
N MET A 38 -2.58 -1.30 -6.76
CA MET A 38 -3.29 -0.08 -6.36
C MET A 38 -2.38 1.14 -6.35
N LEU A 39 -1.16 1.01 -5.81
CA LEU A 39 -0.18 2.08 -5.79
C LEU A 39 0.30 2.46 -7.20
N LEU A 40 0.56 1.48 -8.07
CA LEU A 40 0.98 1.73 -9.44
C LEU A 40 -0.14 2.35 -10.30
N ALA A 41 -1.36 1.85 -10.15
CA ALA A 41 -2.53 2.37 -10.86
C ALA A 41 -2.84 3.82 -10.48
N HIS A 42 -2.66 4.19 -9.21
CA HIS A 42 -2.98 5.52 -8.69
C HIS A 42 -1.75 6.40 -8.44
N LYS A 43 -0.59 6.06 -9.04
CA LYS A 43 0.68 6.78 -8.82
C LYS A 43 0.59 8.30 -9.03
N ALA A 44 -0.27 8.75 -9.94
CA ALA A 44 -0.48 10.18 -10.22
C ALA A 44 -1.18 10.94 -9.07
N HIS A 45 -1.92 10.23 -8.23
CA HIS A 45 -2.70 10.80 -7.12
C HIS A 45 -2.06 10.55 -5.74
N LEU A 46 -0.93 9.82 -5.70
CA LEU A 46 -0.29 9.38 -4.46
C LEU A 46 1.14 9.95 -4.32
N PRO A 47 1.30 11.29 -4.19
CA PRO A 47 2.63 11.91 -4.12
C PRO A 47 3.43 11.46 -2.90
N ASN A 48 2.76 11.16 -1.77
CA ASN A 48 3.43 10.64 -0.57
C ASN A 48 4.02 9.24 -0.79
N PHE A 49 3.46 8.46 -1.71
CA PHE A 49 3.93 7.12 -2.04
C PHE A 49 4.92 7.09 -3.22
N ALA A 50 5.30 8.24 -3.78
CA ALA A 50 6.19 8.29 -4.95
C ALA A 50 7.49 7.50 -4.73
N LYS A 51 8.10 7.61 -3.55
CA LYS A 51 9.31 6.86 -3.18
C LYS A 51 9.08 5.36 -3.05
N ALA A 52 7.93 4.96 -2.51
CA ALA A 52 7.59 3.54 -2.40
C ALA A 52 7.30 2.94 -3.79
N ILE A 53 6.62 3.69 -4.65
CA ILE A 53 6.33 3.31 -6.03
C ILE A 53 7.62 3.18 -6.84
N GLU A 54 8.57 4.12 -6.71
CA GLU A 54 9.89 4.02 -7.36
C GLU A 54 10.68 2.78 -6.94
N LYS A 55 10.54 2.33 -5.68
CA LYS A 55 11.19 1.09 -5.20
C LYS A 55 10.49 -0.19 -5.68
N LEU A 56 9.24 -0.08 -6.12
CA LEU A 56 8.41 -1.22 -6.57
C LEU A 56 8.47 -1.44 -8.10
N ALA A 57 8.86 -0.40 -8.84
CA ALA A 57 9.06 -0.41 -10.30
C ALA A 57 10.42 -0.99 -10.67
#